data_AF-A0A5J4QBE6-F1
#
_entry.id   AF-A0A5J4QBE6-F1
#
_cell.length_a   1.000
_cell.length_b   1.000
_cell.length_c   1.000
_cell.angle_alpha   90.00
_cell.angle_beta   90.00
_cell.angle_gamma   90.00
#
_symmetry.space_group_name_H-M   'P 1'
#
loop_
_entity.id
_entity.type
_entity.pdbx_description
1 polymer ?
#
loop_
_entity_poly.entity_id
_entity_poly.type
_entity_poly.pdbx_seq_one_letter_code
_entity_poly.pdbx_strand_id
1 'polypeptide(L)' 'MNVDNVKSQMRKGMLEYCILLLLHKGQSYASDIIRKLEES' A
#
# COMPACT_ATOMS: atom_id res chain seq x y z
N MET A 1 23.42 7.41 -2.46
CA MET A 1 21.98 7.09 -2.34
C MET A 1 21.38 8.09 -1.37
N ASN A 2 20.41 8.90 -1.79
CA ASN A 2 19.88 9.97 -0.93
C ASN A 2 18.92 9.38 0.12
N VAL A 3 19.08 9.74 1.41
CA VAL A 3 18.24 9.24 2.52
C VAL A 3 16.77 9.55 2.30
N ASP A 4 16.46 10.70 1.69
CA ASP A 4 15.08 11.06 1.34
C ASP A 4 14.48 10.13 0.28
N ASN A 5 15.31 9.69 -0.68
CA ASN A 5 14.89 8.72 -1.68
C ASN A 5 14.63 7.35 -1.02
N VAL A 6 15.49 6.92 -0.10
CA VAL A 6 15.28 5.67 0.68
C VAL A 6 13.97 5.74 1.47
N LYS A 7 13.71 6.84 2.18
CA LYS A 7 12.46 7.04 2.92
C LYS A 7 11.24 6.99 2.00
N SER A 8 11.32 7.60 0.82
CA SER A 8 10.24 7.57 -0.18
C SER A 8 9.97 6.15 -0.68
N GLN A 9 11.03 5.39 -1.01
CA GLN A 9 10.90 3.99 -1.45
C GLN A 9 10.31 3.09 -0.36
N MET A 10 10.71 3.27 0.90
CA MET A 10 10.17 2.49 2.01
C MET A 10 8.68 2.73 2.22
N ARG A 11 8.22 3.99 2.12
CA ARG A 11 6.78 4.30 2.18
C ARG A 11 6.00 3.66 1.04
N LYS A 12 6.55 3.68 -0.18
CA LYS A 12 5.94 3.01 -1.34
C LYS A 12 5.87 1.50 -1.15
N GLY A 13 6.97 0.86 -0.75
CA GLY A 13 7.00 -0.58 -0.52
C GLY A 13 6.05 -1.04 0.58
N MET A 14 5.89 -0.24 1.64
CA MET A 14 4.93 -0.54 2.69
C MET A 14 3.47 -0.44 2.19
N LEU A 15 3.16 0.56 1.35
CA LEU A 15 1.84 0.70 0.75
C LEU A 15 1.54 -0.47 -0.22
N GLU A 16 2.51 -0.86 -1.05
CA GLU A 16 2.39 -2.02 -1.95
C GLU A 16 2.13 -3.31 -1.15
N TYR A 17 2.84 -3.50 -0.03
CA TYR A 17 2.62 -4.63 0.86
C TYR A 17 1.21 -4.63 1.46
N CYS A 18 0.70 -3.48 1.92
CA CYS A 18 -0.68 -3.36 2.41
C CYS A 18 -1.71 -3.70 1.33
N ILE A 19 -1.49 -3.27 0.08
CA ILE A 19 -2.37 -3.59 -1.05
C ILE A 19 -2.35 -5.10 -1.32
N LEU A 20 -1.17 -5.74 -1.33
CA LEU A 20 -1.04 -7.18 -1.51
C LEU A 20 -1.74 -7.96 -0.39
N LEU A 21 -1.64 -7.51 0.86
CA LEU A 21 -2.36 -8.10 1.99
C LEU A 21 -3.89 -8.01 1.83
N LEU A 22 -4.40 -6.90 1.28
CA LEU A 22 -5.82 -6.74 1.00
C LEU A 22 -6.28 -7.68 -0.12
N LEU A 23 -5.49 -7.80 -1.19
CA LEU A 23 -5.77 -8.69 -2.32
C LEU A 23 -5.61 -10.18 -1.97
N HIS A 24 -4.81 -10.50 -0.95
CA HIS A 24 -4.68 -11.87 -0.45
C HIS A 24 -6.02 -12.43 0.07
N LYS A 25 -6.92 -11.56 0.54
CA LYS A 25 -8.27 -11.96 1.01
C LYS A 25 -9.27 -12.18 -0.12
N GLY A 26 -8.92 -11.84 -1.36
CA GLY A 26 -9.79 -11.93 -2.53
C GLY A 26 -9.63 -10.74 -3.47
N GLN A 27 -10.20 -10.86 -4.67
CA GLN A 27 -10.24 -9.75 -5.63
C GLN A 27 -10.99 -8.55 -5.03
N SER A 28 -10.46 -7.36 -5.25
CA SER A 28 -11.01 -6.11 -4.72
C SER A 28 -10.84 -5.02 -5.77
N TYR A 29 -11.86 -4.16 -5.95
CA TYR A 29 -11.70 -3.00 -6.80
C TYR A 29 -10.78 -1.98 -6.14
N ALA A 30 -10.14 -1.14 -6.95
CA ALA A 30 -9.26 -0.08 -6.45
C ALA A 30 -9.98 0.87 -5.47
N SER A 31 -11.26 1.17 -5.73
CA SER A 31 -12.11 1.97 -4.83
C SER A 31 -12.25 1.33 -3.44
N ASP A 32 -12.42 0.01 -3.38
CA ASP A 32 -12.57 -0.73 -2.13
C ASP A 32 -11.25 -0.78 -1.36
N ILE A 33 -10.13 -0.90 -2.08
CA ILE A 33 -8.78 -0.87 -1.49
C ILE A 33 -8.52 0.50 -0.87
N ILE A 34 -8.80 1.59 -1.60
CA ILE A 34 -8.63 2.96 -1.10
C ILE A 34 -9.48 3.17 0.14
N ARG A 35 -10.77 2.78 0.10
CA ARG A 35 -11.68 2.92 1.24
C ARG A 35 -11.19 2.17 2.47
N LYS A 36 -10.73 0.92 2.32
CA LYS A 36 -10.15 0.14 3.43
C LYS A 36 -8.88 0.77 4.01
N LEU A 37 -8.07 1.40 3.17
CA LEU A 37 -6.86 2.11 3.61
C LEU A 37 -7.19 3.44 4.32
N GLU A 38 -8.26 4.14 3.94
CA GLU A 38 -8.74 5.35 4.62
C GLU A 38 -9.43 5.06 5.96
N GLU A 39 -10.07 3.88 6.08
CA GLU A 39 -10.72 3.41 7.31
C GLU A 39 -9.74 2.83 8.35
N SER A 40 -8.46 2.60 7.98
CA SER A 40 -7.40 2.05 8.84
C SER A 40 -6.61 3.14 9.57
#